data_AF-A0A7Z9WC67-F1
#
_entry.id   AF-A0A7Z9WC67-F1
#
_cell.length_a   1.000
_cell.length_b   1.000
_cell.length_c   1.000
_cell.angle_alpha   90.00
_cell.angle_beta   90.00
_cell.angle_gamma   90.00
#
_symmetry.space_group_name_H-M   'P 1'
#
loop_
_entity.id
_entity.type
_entity.pdbx_description
1 polymer ?
#
loop_
_entity_poly.entity_id
_entity_poly.type
_entity_poly.pdbx_seq_one_letter_code
_entity_poly.pdbx_strand_id
1 'polypeptide(L)'
;MKSHEILTLLMKKGAKIHCPESIEIGPEVDPSNIKGQGLTIYPGCRIYGQDTIILEGVELGAEGPVTVRNCFIGKGVRLKSGTFEGSCFLDGASIGPGGQVRTGCLLEEGARGAHTVALKQTILFPFVTLGSLINFCDCLMAGGTDQKNHSEVGSSYIHFNFTPNQDKATPSLLGDVPKGVMINQPPIFLGGQGGIVGPVRIAYGVVVAAGTIVRKDILEENKMLLGSSVLTRTVPFHQGLYTNIVRIVELNSLYIANLLALRRWYRDIRALFFREGTLEAKLLKGALKVLDSAISERITRLGDVARRMPQSVELYRKVKGIPKGEDLTIIRKLHFHQNWDRIKAVFDQWREEQGDKGMRERFLKIIEHQIQTRGQDYLGVIKGLGHQESALGTTWLQGIVDSVMGEVWKCLPRFGRRRK
;
A
#
# COMPACT_ATOMS: atom_id res chain seq x y z
N MET A 1 -5.55 17.01 -28.97
CA MET A 1 -4.36 17.70 -29.51
C MET A 1 -3.35 16.65 -29.92
N LYS A 2 -2.53 16.90 -30.93
CA LYS A 2 -1.45 15.99 -31.32
C LYS A 2 -0.29 16.10 -30.32
N SER A 3 0.54 15.06 -30.21
CA SER A 3 1.71 15.03 -29.30
C SER A 3 2.57 16.30 -29.40
N HIS A 4 2.91 16.71 -30.63
CA HIS A 4 3.74 17.90 -30.88
C HIS A 4 3.14 19.20 -30.32
N GLU A 5 1.83 19.40 -30.45
CA GLU A 5 1.13 20.58 -29.91
C GLU A 5 1.19 20.63 -28.39
N ILE A 6 1.04 19.47 -27.73
CA ILE A 6 1.16 19.35 -26.28
C ILE A 6 2.58 19.71 -25.83
N LEU A 7 3.60 19.13 -26.48
CA LEU A 7 5.00 19.38 -26.15
C LEU A 7 5.35 20.87 -26.30
N THR A 8 4.92 21.53 -27.37
CA THR A 8 5.10 22.98 -27.55
C THR A 8 4.46 23.77 -26.41
N LEU A 9 3.25 23.40 -25.98
CA LEU A 9 2.59 24.06 -24.85
C LEU A 9 3.35 23.84 -23.53
N LEU A 10 3.87 22.64 -23.29
CA LEU A 10 4.65 22.35 -22.08
C LEU A 10 5.97 23.13 -22.04
N MET A 11 6.67 23.23 -23.17
CA MET A 11 7.89 24.06 -23.26
C MET A 11 7.58 25.54 -23.00
N LYS A 12 6.47 26.07 -23.52
CA LYS A 12 5.99 27.43 -23.20
C LYS A 12 5.68 27.61 -21.71
N LYS A 13 5.26 26.55 -21.02
CA LYS A 13 5.03 26.53 -19.55
C LYS A 13 6.32 26.36 -18.74
N GLY A 14 7.50 26.31 -19.38
CA GLY A 14 8.81 26.21 -18.72
C GLY A 14 9.37 24.78 -18.61
N ALA A 15 8.79 23.79 -19.29
CA ALA A 15 9.33 22.43 -19.29
C ALA A 15 10.63 22.36 -20.11
N LYS A 16 11.64 21.67 -19.56
CA LYS A 16 12.88 21.33 -20.25
C LYS A 16 12.74 19.96 -20.92
N ILE A 17 12.60 19.96 -22.25
CA ILE A 17 12.46 18.74 -23.04
C ILE A 17 13.70 18.59 -23.92
N HIS A 18 14.52 17.57 -23.65
CA HIS A 18 15.86 17.45 -24.25
C HIS A 18 15.86 17.09 -25.75
N CYS A 19 14.89 16.28 -26.20
CA CYS A 19 14.74 15.84 -27.60
C CYS A 19 13.24 15.65 -27.89
N PRO A 20 12.48 16.75 -28.10
CA PRO A 20 11.01 16.71 -28.20
C PRO A 20 10.47 15.72 -29.23
N GLU A 21 11.17 15.54 -30.35
CA GLU A 21 10.84 14.61 -31.43
C GLU A 21 10.88 13.13 -31.01
N SER A 22 11.56 12.81 -29.90
CA SER A 22 11.61 11.47 -29.32
C SER A 22 10.55 11.23 -28.23
N ILE A 23 9.76 12.25 -27.88
CA ILE A 23 8.76 12.16 -26.82
C ILE A 23 7.38 11.91 -27.41
N GLU A 24 6.68 10.95 -26.83
CA GLU A 24 5.30 10.65 -27.19
C GLU A 24 4.35 11.03 -26.06
N ILE A 25 3.38 11.90 -26.35
CA ILE A 25 2.28 12.21 -25.45
C ILE A 25 0.96 11.82 -26.13
N GLY A 26 0.20 10.94 -25.48
CA GLY A 26 -1.09 10.46 -25.98
C GLY A 26 -2.11 11.60 -26.12
N PRO A 27 -3.00 11.54 -27.12
CA PRO A 27 -4.01 12.59 -27.36
C PRO A 27 -5.02 12.73 -26.21
N GLU A 28 -5.16 11.72 -25.37
CA GLU A 28 -6.00 11.70 -24.17
C GLU A 28 -5.41 12.49 -22.99
N VAL A 29 -4.14 12.85 -23.03
CA VAL A 29 -3.47 13.58 -21.95
C VAL A 29 -3.83 15.06 -22.02
N ASP A 30 -4.52 15.55 -20.99
CA ASP A 30 -4.83 16.97 -20.85
C ASP A 30 -3.59 17.75 -20.35
N PRO A 31 -3.01 18.68 -21.13
CA PRO A 31 -1.83 19.42 -20.69
C PRO A 31 -2.12 20.41 -19.56
N SER A 32 -3.39 20.69 -19.23
CA SER A 32 -3.75 21.42 -18.01
C SER A 32 -3.36 20.66 -16.74
N ASN A 33 -3.23 19.34 -16.83
CA ASN A 33 -2.80 18.46 -15.74
C ASN A 33 -1.28 18.34 -15.60
N ILE A 34 -0.50 19.05 -16.40
CA ILE A 34 0.96 19.01 -16.38
C ILE A 34 1.51 20.42 -16.10
N LYS A 35 2.26 20.55 -15.01
CA LYS A 35 3.02 21.76 -14.68
C LYS A 35 4.35 21.72 -15.43
N GLY A 36 4.59 22.72 -16.28
CA GLY A 36 5.87 22.84 -16.99
C GLY A 36 7.01 23.33 -16.10
N GLN A 37 6.72 24.08 -15.03
CA GLN A 37 7.73 24.66 -14.16
C GLN A 37 8.62 23.58 -13.53
N GLY A 38 9.91 23.61 -13.87
CA GLY A 38 10.91 22.65 -13.36
C GLY A 38 10.75 21.22 -13.91
N LEU A 39 9.79 20.96 -14.79
CA LEU A 39 9.62 19.65 -15.41
C LEU A 39 10.76 19.37 -16.38
N THR A 40 11.43 18.24 -16.22
CA THR A 40 12.43 17.74 -17.16
C THR A 40 12.01 16.41 -17.75
N ILE A 41 11.98 16.32 -19.09
CA ILE A 41 11.68 15.09 -19.82
C ILE A 41 12.88 14.75 -20.70
N TYR A 42 13.45 13.57 -20.46
CA TYR A 42 14.58 13.01 -21.20
C TYR A 42 14.11 12.19 -22.41
N PRO A 43 15.00 11.92 -23.38
CA PRO A 43 14.63 11.30 -24.65
C PRO A 43 13.91 9.95 -24.53
N GLY A 44 12.99 9.67 -25.46
CA GLY A 44 12.32 8.38 -25.58
C GLY A 44 11.19 8.12 -24.55
N CYS A 45 10.83 9.11 -23.74
CA CYS A 45 9.72 8.98 -22.78
C CYS A 45 8.35 8.98 -23.46
N ARG A 46 7.41 8.26 -22.85
CA ARG A 46 6.02 8.14 -23.29
C ARG A 46 5.07 8.47 -22.15
N ILE A 47 4.10 9.35 -22.38
CA ILE A 47 3.12 9.79 -21.38
C ILE A 47 1.72 9.55 -21.93
N TYR A 48 0.95 8.72 -21.24
CA TYR A 48 -0.40 8.29 -21.66
C TYR A 48 -1.41 8.41 -20.53
N GLY A 49 -2.69 8.30 -20.90
CA GLY A 49 -3.79 8.16 -19.98
C GLY A 49 -4.40 9.48 -19.53
N GLN A 50 -5.73 9.55 -19.61
CA GLN A 50 -6.54 10.73 -19.30
C GLN A 50 -6.41 11.22 -17.85
N ASP A 51 -6.04 10.31 -16.93
CA ASP A 51 -5.91 10.63 -15.50
C ASP A 51 -4.52 11.16 -15.14
N THR A 52 -3.57 11.21 -16.08
CA THR A 52 -2.19 11.56 -15.77
C THR A 52 -2.04 13.00 -15.30
N ILE A 53 -1.40 13.15 -14.14
CA ILE A 53 -1.12 14.43 -13.47
C ILE A 53 0.36 14.50 -13.13
N ILE A 54 0.99 15.63 -13.44
CA ILE A 54 2.41 15.89 -13.21
C ILE A 54 2.57 17.28 -12.59
N LEU A 55 3.04 17.33 -11.34
CA LEU A 55 3.35 18.57 -10.65
C LEU A 55 4.74 19.12 -11.02
N GLU A 56 5.12 20.23 -10.38
CA GLU A 56 6.37 20.94 -10.63
C GLU A 56 7.63 20.15 -10.23
N GLY A 57 8.75 20.45 -10.90
CA GLY A 57 10.05 19.88 -10.56
C GLY A 57 10.22 18.38 -10.85
N VAL A 58 9.28 17.77 -11.56
CA VAL A 58 9.33 16.33 -11.89
C VAL A 58 10.43 16.04 -12.91
N GLU A 59 11.10 14.90 -12.74
CA GLU A 59 12.11 14.41 -13.68
C GLU A 59 11.70 13.04 -14.23
N LEU A 60 11.58 12.93 -15.55
CA LEU A 60 11.21 11.70 -16.25
C LEU A 60 12.33 11.27 -17.20
N GLY A 61 12.91 10.11 -16.93
CA GLY A 61 13.80 9.41 -17.86
C GLY A 61 15.28 9.75 -17.78
N ALA A 62 15.74 10.29 -16.65
CA ALA A 62 17.14 10.71 -16.46
C ALA A 62 18.17 9.60 -16.70
N GLU A 63 17.79 8.34 -16.50
CA GLU A 63 18.65 7.16 -16.67
C GLU A 63 18.05 6.15 -17.67
N GLY A 64 17.26 6.64 -18.64
CA GLY A 64 16.65 5.85 -19.71
C GLY A 64 15.15 6.11 -19.89
N PRO A 65 14.50 5.58 -20.94
CA PRO A 65 13.12 5.93 -21.27
C PRO A 65 12.14 5.50 -20.17
N VAL A 66 11.14 6.35 -19.92
CA VAL A 66 10.02 6.08 -19.04
C VAL A 66 8.73 5.96 -19.84
N THR A 67 7.87 5.01 -19.49
CA THR A 67 6.45 5.02 -19.87
C THR A 67 5.60 5.31 -18.64
N VAL A 68 4.85 6.41 -18.66
CA VAL A 68 3.88 6.79 -17.64
C VAL A 68 2.46 6.58 -18.19
N ARG A 69 1.58 5.91 -17.46
CA ARG A 69 0.16 5.74 -17.83
C ARG A 69 -0.76 5.90 -16.63
N ASN A 70 -1.67 6.89 -16.68
CA ASN A 70 -2.63 7.18 -15.62
C ASN A 70 -1.97 7.28 -14.23
N CYS A 71 -0.85 8.00 -14.14
CA CYS A 71 -0.15 8.21 -12.87
C CYS A 71 -0.41 9.61 -12.30
N PHE A 72 -0.36 9.70 -10.98
CA PHE A 72 -0.49 10.94 -10.23
C PHE A 72 0.88 11.26 -9.61
N ILE A 73 1.57 12.27 -10.14
CA ILE A 73 2.98 12.51 -9.86
C ILE A 73 3.13 13.87 -9.15
N GLY A 74 3.52 13.81 -7.87
CA GLY A 74 3.76 14.93 -6.99
C GLY A 74 5.04 15.71 -7.30
N LYS A 75 5.31 16.74 -6.50
CA LYS A 75 6.40 17.69 -6.73
C LYS A 75 7.75 17.02 -6.58
N GLY A 76 8.70 17.34 -7.46
CA GLY A 76 10.07 16.85 -7.33
C GLY A 76 10.24 15.33 -7.45
N VAL A 77 9.23 14.61 -7.94
CA VAL A 77 9.30 13.16 -8.15
C VAL A 77 10.28 12.84 -9.28
N ARG A 78 11.09 11.79 -9.09
CA ARG A 78 12.07 11.33 -10.08
C ARG A 78 11.79 9.89 -10.50
N LEU A 79 11.35 9.70 -11.74
CA LEU A 79 11.16 8.38 -12.35
C LEU A 79 12.27 8.20 -13.39
N LYS A 80 13.29 7.39 -13.05
CA LYS A 80 14.55 7.44 -13.79
C LYS A 80 14.58 6.63 -15.08
N SER A 81 13.96 5.45 -15.11
CA SER A 81 13.61 4.69 -16.33
C SER A 81 12.64 3.55 -15.98
N GLY A 82 11.91 3.04 -16.98
CA GLY A 82 11.00 1.90 -16.81
C GLY A 82 9.52 2.22 -17.04
N THR A 83 8.61 1.49 -16.40
CA THR A 83 7.16 1.59 -16.62
C THR A 83 6.40 1.87 -15.33
N PHE A 84 5.53 2.86 -15.35
CA PHE A 84 4.73 3.32 -14.22
C PHE A 84 3.27 3.44 -14.66
N GLU A 85 2.39 2.71 -13.97
CA GLU A 85 0.98 2.62 -14.37
C GLU A 85 0.04 2.71 -13.18
N GLY A 86 -1.00 3.54 -13.30
CA GLY A 86 -2.16 3.54 -12.38
C GLY A 86 -1.78 3.71 -10.91
N SER A 87 -0.80 4.57 -10.63
CA SER A 87 -0.14 4.69 -9.32
C SER A 87 0.10 6.15 -8.96
N CYS A 88 0.22 6.42 -7.66
CA CYS A 88 0.41 7.74 -7.09
C CYS A 88 1.78 7.84 -6.42
N PHE A 89 2.50 8.92 -6.71
CA PHE A 89 3.80 9.25 -6.16
C PHE A 89 3.68 10.64 -5.53
N LEU A 90 3.83 10.75 -4.22
CA LEU A 90 3.82 12.03 -3.51
C LEU A 90 5.21 12.67 -3.56
N ASP A 91 5.29 13.87 -2.99
CA ASP A 91 6.41 14.78 -3.20
C ASP A 91 7.77 14.15 -2.86
N GLY A 92 8.72 14.32 -3.77
CA GLY A 92 10.09 13.82 -3.64
C GLY A 92 10.25 12.30 -3.77
N ALA A 93 9.18 11.53 -4.01
CA ALA A 93 9.30 10.10 -4.25
C ALA A 93 10.21 9.82 -5.47
N SER A 94 10.95 8.71 -5.44
CA SER A 94 11.94 8.43 -6.49
C SER A 94 12.06 6.94 -6.79
N ILE A 95 12.09 6.56 -8.06
CA ILE A 95 12.36 5.18 -8.47
C ILE A 95 13.53 5.20 -9.46
N GLY A 96 14.56 4.43 -9.13
CA GLY A 96 15.75 4.26 -9.95
C GLY A 96 15.48 3.57 -11.29
N PRO A 97 16.54 3.34 -12.07
CA PRO A 97 16.40 2.81 -13.43
C PRO A 97 15.83 1.39 -13.42
N GLY A 98 15.07 1.05 -14.46
CA GLY A 98 14.42 -0.26 -14.59
C GLY A 98 13.23 -0.46 -13.65
N GLY A 99 12.59 0.61 -13.18
CA GLY A 99 11.40 0.52 -12.33
C GLY A 99 10.21 -0.12 -13.06
N GLN A 100 9.49 -1.00 -12.37
CA GLN A 100 8.25 -1.61 -12.87
C GLN A 100 7.14 -1.44 -11.84
N VAL A 101 6.50 -0.27 -11.82
CA VAL A 101 5.42 0.06 -10.88
C VAL A 101 4.08 -0.11 -11.57
N ARG A 102 3.33 -1.13 -11.17
CA ARG A 102 2.00 -1.44 -11.70
C ARG A 102 0.90 -0.84 -10.84
N THR A 103 -0.33 -0.91 -11.32
CA THR A 103 -1.52 -0.29 -10.72
C THR A 103 -1.67 -0.55 -9.22
N GLY A 104 -2.13 0.47 -8.52
CA GLY A 104 -2.48 0.41 -7.10
C GLY A 104 -1.29 0.65 -6.18
N CYS A 105 -0.22 1.27 -6.66
CA CYS A 105 0.88 1.68 -5.81
C CYS A 105 0.74 3.12 -5.34
N LEU A 106 1.03 3.35 -4.06
CA LEU A 106 1.11 4.66 -3.43
C LEU A 106 2.47 4.79 -2.76
N LEU A 107 3.30 5.71 -3.26
CA LEU A 107 4.59 6.04 -2.67
C LEU A 107 4.46 7.43 -2.06
N GLU A 108 4.54 7.51 -0.74
CA GLU A 108 4.43 8.77 -0.01
C GLU A 108 5.74 9.57 -0.03
N GLU A 109 5.77 10.69 0.68
CA GLU A 109 6.80 11.72 0.54
C GLU A 109 8.20 11.15 0.80
N GLY A 110 9.11 11.34 -0.17
CA GLY A 110 10.48 10.84 -0.10
C GLY A 110 10.64 9.32 -0.08
N ALA A 111 9.57 8.53 -0.25
CA ALA A 111 9.68 7.09 -0.44
C ALA A 111 10.47 6.81 -1.73
N ARG A 112 11.38 5.84 -1.69
CA ARG A 112 12.33 5.63 -2.80
C ARG A 112 12.65 4.18 -3.06
N GLY A 113 12.96 3.88 -4.32
CA GLY A 113 13.50 2.61 -4.76
C GLY A 113 14.77 2.81 -5.58
N ALA A 114 15.76 1.94 -5.40
CA ALA A 114 16.96 1.91 -6.22
C ALA A 114 16.66 1.31 -7.61
N HIS A 115 17.61 0.62 -8.25
CA HIS A 115 17.40 0.07 -9.57
C HIS A 115 16.57 -1.23 -9.54
N THR A 116 15.82 -1.46 -10.63
CA THR A 116 15.07 -2.70 -10.89
C THR A 116 14.12 -3.10 -9.76
N VAL A 117 13.28 -2.16 -9.34
CA VAL A 117 12.25 -2.35 -8.32
C VAL A 117 10.89 -2.58 -9.00
N ALA A 118 10.25 -3.70 -8.67
CA ALA A 118 8.94 -4.09 -9.18
C ALA A 118 7.87 -4.05 -8.08
N LEU A 119 6.80 -3.27 -8.31
CA LEU A 119 5.71 -3.05 -7.36
C LEU A 119 4.35 -3.30 -8.02
N LYS A 120 3.37 -3.67 -7.21
CA LYS A 120 1.95 -3.73 -7.57
C LYS A 120 1.16 -3.76 -6.28
N GLN A 121 0.11 -2.95 -6.16
CA GLN A 121 -0.75 -2.96 -4.97
C GLN A 121 0.08 -2.74 -3.69
N THR A 122 1.05 -1.82 -3.74
CA THR A 122 2.04 -1.58 -2.69
C THR A 122 1.94 -0.16 -2.17
N ILE A 123 1.90 -0.01 -0.85
CA ILE A 123 1.83 1.29 -0.18
C ILE A 123 3.09 1.47 0.65
N LEU A 124 3.86 2.51 0.34
CA LEU A 124 5.07 2.89 1.05
C LEU A 124 4.86 4.24 1.71
N PHE A 125 4.93 4.28 3.02
CA PHE A 125 4.83 5.49 3.83
C PHE A 125 6.09 6.36 3.66
N PRO A 126 6.12 7.58 4.23
CA PRO A 126 7.19 8.52 3.95
C PRO A 126 8.55 7.92 4.25
N PHE A 127 9.51 8.22 3.37
CA PHE A 127 10.92 7.81 3.45
C PHE A 127 11.23 6.31 3.33
N VAL A 128 10.23 5.41 3.29
CA VAL A 128 10.48 3.98 3.12
C VAL A 128 11.34 3.75 1.88
N THR A 129 12.45 3.03 2.07
CA THR A 129 13.49 2.85 1.07
C THR A 129 13.56 1.39 0.63
N LEU A 130 13.48 1.17 -0.67
CA LEU A 130 13.68 -0.12 -1.30
C LEU A 130 15.07 -0.12 -1.96
N GLY A 131 15.88 -1.14 -1.65
CA GLY A 131 17.13 -1.44 -2.34
C GLY A 131 16.89 -1.85 -3.79
N SER A 132 17.82 -2.63 -4.34
CA SER A 132 17.82 -2.99 -5.75
C SER A 132 17.28 -4.40 -6.00
N LEU A 133 16.82 -4.70 -7.22
CA LEU A 133 16.39 -6.06 -7.61
C LEU A 133 15.24 -6.61 -6.73
N ILE A 134 14.24 -5.78 -6.44
CA ILE A 134 13.16 -6.10 -5.49
C ILE A 134 11.86 -6.42 -6.22
N ASN A 135 11.12 -7.41 -5.71
CA ASN A 135 9.69 -7.59 -6.02
C ASN A 135 8.88 -7.53 -4.72
N PHE A 136 8.20 -6.40 -4.50
CA PHE A 136 7.53 -6.10 -3.23
C PHE A 136 6.07 -5.73 -3.44
N CYS A 137 5.34 -6.61 -4.14
CA CYS A 137 3.91 -6.45 -4.42
C CYS A 137 3.04 -6.74 -3.20
N ASP A 138 1.81 -6.21 -3.12
CA ASP A 138 0.82 -6.53 -2.07
C ASP A 138 1.30 -6.28 -0.62
N CYS A 139 2.12 -5.24 -0.42
CA CYS A 139 2.64 -4.85 0.89
C CYS A 139 2.16 -3.46 1.29
N LEU A 140 1.93 -3.24 2.58
CA LEU A 140 1.95 -1.91 3.18
C LEU A 140 3.14 -1.87 4.14
N MET A 141 4.00 -0.86 3.99
CA MET A 141 5.16 -0.69 4.86
C MET A 141 5.25 0.74 5.38
N ALA A 142 5.41 0.84 6.69
CA ALA A 142 5.60 2.09 7.44
C ALA A 142 6.77 1.99 8.42
N GLY A 143 7.07 3.11 9.08
CA GLY A 143 8.12 3.23 10.09
C GLY A 143 9.30 4.07 9.60
N GLY A 144 9.97 4.72 10.55
CA GLY A 144 10.94 5.77 10.27
C GLY A 144 10.35 7.16 10.49
N THR A 145 11.25 8.14 10.61
CA THR A 145 10.92 9.54 10.93
C THR A 145 11.39 10.53 9.86
N ASP A 146 12.39 10.14 9.05
CA ASP A 146 12.98 10.97 8.00
C ASP A 146 13.85 10.13 7.05
N GLN A 147 14.50 10.80 6.09
CA GLN A 147 15.37 10.16 5.10
C GLN A 147 16.62 9.46 5.67
N LYS A 148 17.05 9.79 6.89
CA LYS A 148 18.21 9.17 7.56
C LYS A 148 17.76 8.05 8.51
N ASN A 149 16.60 8.19 9.13
CA ASN A 149 15.97 7.18 9.98
C ASN A 149 14.71 6.64 9.29
N HIS A 150 14.88 5.70 8.36
CA HIS A 150 13.81 5.16 7.52
C HIS A 150 13.73 3.64 7.61
N SER A 151 12.54 3.09 7.34
CA SER A 151 12.40 1.65 7.12
C SER A 151 12.99 1.25 5.77
N GLU A 152 13.66 0.10 5.73
CA GLU A 152 14.39 -0.36 4.55
C GLU A 152 14.04 -1.79 4.18
N VAL A 153 13.91 -2.03 2.88
CA VAL A 153 13.89 -3.36 2.26
C VAL A 153 15.18 -3.51 1.48
N GLY A 154 16.10 -4.34 1.96
CA GLY A 154 17.40 -4.55 1.35
C GLY A 154 17.31 -5.17 -0.04
N SER A 155 18.39 -5.08 -0.80
CA SER A 155 18.43 -5.55 -2.20
C SER A 155 18.10 -7.04 -2.33
N SER A 156 17.49 -7.42 -3.45
CA SER A 156 17.10 -8.80 -3.78
C SER A 156 16.06 -9.40 -2.83
N TYR A 157 15.16 -8.55 -2.30
CA TYR A 157 14.06 -8.99 -1.46
C TYR A 157 12.80 -9.31 -2.27
N ILE A 158 12.12 -10.39 -1.89
CA ILE A 158 10.89 -10.85 -2.56
C ILE A 158 9.74 -11.01 -1.55
N HIS A 159 8.59 -10.43 -1.86
CA HIS A 159 7.33 -10.85 -1.25
C HIS A 159 6.68 -11.95 -2.09
N PHE A 160 6.64 -13.17 -1.54
CA PHE A 160 5.95 -14.31 -2.14
C PHE A 160 4.45 -14.18 -1.87
N ASN A 161 3.75 -13.53 -2.82
CA ASN A 161 2.34 -13.15 -2.74
C ASN A 161 1.41 -13.99 -3.63
N PHE A 162 1.89 -15.09 -4.21
CA PHE A 162 1.10 -16.01 -5.01
C PHE A 162 1.21 -17.41 -4.43
N THR A 163 0.07 -18.00 -4.09
CA THR A 163 0.02 -19.28 -3.40
C THR A 163 0.07 -20.46 -4.38
N PRO A 164 0.53 -21.66 -3.95
CA PRO A 164 0.34 -22.90 -4.72
C PRO A 164 -1.12 -23.22 -5.04
N ASN A 165 -2.08 -22.64 -4.31
CA ASN A 165 -3.51 -22.74 -4.60
C ASN A 165 -3.96 -21.78 -5.71
N GLN A 166 -3.04 -21.07 -6.37
CA GLN A 166 -3.32 -20.09 -7.41
C GLN A 166 -4.23 -18.95 -6.93
N ASP A 167 -3.95 -18.39 -5.77
CA ASP A 167 -4.60 -17.18 -5.25
C ASP A 167 -3.57 -16.15 -4.73
N LYS A 168 -4.06 -14.95 -4.41
CA LYS A 168 -3.28 -13.79 -3.95
C LYS A 168 -3.85 -13.16 -2.68
N ALA A 169 -4.55 -13.94 -1.85
CA ALA A 169 -5.08 -13.47 -0.57
C ALA A 169 -3.96 -13.48 0.50
N THR A 170 -2.83 -12.86 0.16
CA THR A 170 -1.59 -12.88 0.93
C THR A 170 -0.99 -11.48 1.16
N PRO A 171 -1.77 -10.39 1.32
CA PRO A 171 -1.17 -9.09 1.58
C PRO A 171 -0.45 -9.08 2.92
N SER A 172 0.69 -8.39 3.00
CA SER A 172 1.50 -8.33 4.21
C SER A 172 1.56 -6.92 4.77
N LEU A 173 1.46 -6.81 6.10
CA LEU A 173 1.41 -5.54 6.83
C LEU A 173 2.71 -5.39 7.64
N LEU A 174 3.54 -4.41 7.26
CA LEU A 174 4.80 -4.10 7.94
C LEU A 174 4.62 -2.75 8.64
N GLY A 175 4.43 -2.80 9.95
CA GLY A 175 3.86 -1.72 10.75
C GLY A 175 2.34 -1.79 10.75
N ASP A 176 1.70 -0.63 10.85
CA ASP A 176 0.26 -0.43 10.74
C ASP A 176 -0.06 1.04 10.43
N VAL A 177 -1.26 1.30 9.95
CA VAL A 177 -1.67 2.66 9.60
C VAL A 177 -1.84 3.55 10.82
N PRO A 178 -2.56 3.14 11.89
CA PRO A 178 -2.83 4.02 13.04
C PRO A 178 -1.58 4.67 13.64
N LYS A 179 -0.50 3.90 13.83
CA LYS A 179 0.79 4.42 14.33
C LYS A 179 1.65 5.00 13.20
N GLY A 180 1.59 4.43 12.01
CA GLY A 180 2.50 4.76 10.90
C GLY A 180 2.31 6.17 10.35
N VAL A 181 1.07 6.65 10.28
CA VAL A 181 0.78 7.99 9.73
C VAL A 181 1.30 9.13 10.60
N MET A 182 1.69 8.83 11.85
CA MET A 182 2.25 9.81 12.78
C MET A 182 3.75 10.08 12.55
N ILE A 183 4.43 9.29 11.69
CA ILE A 183 5.83 9.50 11.28
C ILE A 183 6.78 9.58 12.50
N ASN A 184 6.50 8.75 13.52
CA ASN A 184 7.22 8.74 14.80
C ASN A 184 7.53 7.32 15.30
N GLN A 185 7.46 6.32 14.40
CA GLN A 185 7.68 4.92 14.73
C GLN A 185 9.10 4.48 14.38
N PRO A 186 9.70 3.54 15.14
CA PRO A 186 11.02 3.01 14.81
C PRO A 186 10.99 2.29 13.45
N PRO A 187 12.07 2.39 12.65
CA PRO A 187 12.13 1.79 11.33
C PRO A 187 12.06 0.26 11.37
N ILE A 188 11.47 -0.33 10.35
CA ILE A 188 11.51 -1.77 10.09
C ILE A 188 12.62 -2.04 9.08
N PHE A 189 13.53 -2.96 9.37
CA PHE A 189 14.62 -3.32 8.48
C PHE A 189 14.46 -4.75 7.98
N LEU A 190 14.30 -4.93 6.67
CA LEU A 190 14.26 -6.24 6.03
C LEU A 190 15.57 -6.48 5.27
N GLY A 191 16.48 -7.28 5.83
CA GLY A 191 17.78 -7.53 5.23
C GLY A 191 17.70 -8.12 3.81
N GLY A 192 18.62 -7.71 2.94
CA GLY A 192 18.67 -8.13 1.54
C GLY A 192 18.86 -9.64 1.35
N GLN A 193 18.65 -10.12 0.12
CA GLN A 193 18.57 -11.56 -0.22
C GLN A 193 17.53 -12.32 0.62
N GLY A 194 16.58 -11.60 1.24
CA GLY A 194 15.53 -12.16 2.07
C GLY A 194 14.19 -12.26 1.36
N GLY A 195 13.17 -12.64 2.12
CA GLY A 195 11.81 -12.58 1.60
C GLY A 195 10.75 -12.75 2.67
N ILE A 196 9.51 -12.43 2.33
CA ILE A 196 8.35 -12.71 3.16
C ILE A 196 7.38 -13.61 2.40
N VAL A 197 6.84 -14.62 3.06
CA VAL A 197 5.78 -15.49 2.50
C VAL A 197 4.46 -15.03 3.07
N GLY A 198 3.71 -14.27 2.27
CA GLY A 198 2.49 -13.62 2.72
C GLY A 198 1.34 -14.60 2.99
N PRO A 199 0.31 -14.15 3.74
CA PRO A 199 0.28 -12.90 4.50
C PRO A 199 1.08 -13.01 5.80
N VAL A 200 1.80 -11.95 6.17
CA VAL A 200 2.46 -11.79 7.49
C VAL A 200 2.26 -10.39 8.05
N ARG A 201 2.48 -10.26 9.37
CA ARG A 201 2.60 -8.98 10.07
C ARG A 201 3.99 -8.81 10.66
N ILE A 202 4.58 -7.63 10.52
CA ILE A 202 5.88 -7.31 11.12
C ILE A 202 5.74 -6.01 11.90
N ALA A 203 6.08 -6.02 13.18
CA ALA A 203 5.97 -4.87 14.08
C ALA A 203 7.09 -3.85 13.86
N TYR A 204 6.89 -2.63 14.36
CA TYR A 204 7.87 -1.56 14.28
C TYR A 204 9.18 -1.91 15.01
N GLY A 205 10.30 -1.37 14.52
CA GLY A 205 11.62 -1.63 15.08
C GLY A 205 12.16 -3.04 14.82
N VAL A 206 11.42 -3.90 14.12
CA VAL A 206 11.89 -5.26 13.80
C VAL A 206 13.01 -5.19 12.76
N VAL A 207 14.08 -5.93 13.03
CA VAL A 207 15.22 -6.13 12.12
C VAL A 207 15.25 -7.60 11.68
N VAL A 208 15.15 -7.85 10.38
CA VAL A 208 15.31 -9.19 9.80
C VAL A 208 16.70 -9.27 9.17
N ALA A 209 17.50 -10.26 9.58
CA ALA A 209 18.82 -10.48 9.00
C ALA A 209 18.74 -10.81 7.51
N ALA A 210 19.78 -10.45 6.76
CA ALA A 210 19.92 -10.79 5.35
C ALA A 210 19.80 -12.31 5.13
N GLY A 211 19.28 -12.73 3.97
CA GLY A 211 19.08 -14.15 3.65
C GLY A 211 17.90 -14.82 4.36
N THR A 212 17.15 -14.10 5.20
CA THR A 212 16.06 -14.70 5.99
C THR A 212 14.72 -14.65 5.25
N ILE A 213 14.00 -15.78 5.22
CA ILE A 213 12.62 -15.87 4.74
C ILE A 213 11.65 -15.87 5.93
N VAL A 214 10.86 -14.81 6.07
CA VAL A 214 9.83 -14.67 7.09
C VAL A 214 8.56 -15.41 6.65
N ARG A 215 8.08 -16.35 7.47
CA ARG A 215 6.89 -17.18 7.19
C ARG A 215 5.79 -17.05 8.25
N LYS A 216 6.05 -16.28 9.30
CA LYS A 216 5.17 -16.07 10.46
C LYS A 216 5.21 -14.61 10.85
N ASP A 217 4.17 -14.17 11.57
CA ASP A 217 4.13 -12.82 12.12
C ASP A 217 5.29 -12.61 13.11
N ILE A 218 5.83 -11.40 13.14
CA ILE A 218 6.79 -10.92 14.13
C ILE A 218 6.13 -9.71 14.81
N LEU A 219 5.43 -9.96 15.92
CA LEU A 219 4.58 -8.94 16.55
C LEU A 219 5.26 -8.22 17.72
N GLU A 220 6.38 -8.76 18.20
CA GLU A 220 7.19 -8.10 19.22
C GLU A 220 8.02 -7.00 18.57
N GLU A 221 7.79 -5.75 18.98
CA GLU A 221 8.54 -4.58 18.52
C GLU A 221 10.00 -4.64 18.96
N ASN A 222 10.88 -3.96 18.21
CA ASN A 222 12.30 -3.79 18.54
C ASN A 222 13.07 -5.13 18.73
N LYS A 223 12.70 -6.15 17.96
CA LYS A 223 13.37 -7.47 17.96
C LYS A 223 14.12 -7.72 16.66
N MET A 224 15.21 -8.49 16.77
CA MET A 224 15.94 -8.97 15.61
C MET A 224 15.62 -10.45 15.33
N LEU A 225 15.26 -10.77 14.10
CA LEU A 225 15.16 -12.14 13.59
C LEU A 225 16.45 -12.48 12.82
N LEU A 226 17.29 -13.32 13.44
CA LEU A 226 18.58 -13.73 12.86
C LEU A 226 18.47 -14.84 11.80
N GLY A 227 17.36 -15.58 11.78
CA GLY A 227 17.15 -16.68 10.85
C GLY A 227 15.89 -17.47 11.18
N SER A 228 15.53 -18.40 10.30
CA SER A 228 14.42 -19.33 10.53
C SER A 228 14.89 -20.77 10.31
N SER A 229 14.57 -21.65 11.26
CA SER A 229 14.82 -23.08 11.08
C SER A 229 13.89 -23.63 10.00
N VAL A 230 14.46 -24.15 8.92
CA VAL A 230 13.70 -24.83 7.87
C VAL A 230 13.48 -26.27 8.33
N LEU A 231 12.24 -26.61 8.68
CA LEU A 231 11.85 -28.01 8.89
C LEU A 231 11.83 -28.71 7.52
N THR A 232 12.80 -29.58 7.25
CA THR A 232 12.78 -30.44 6.06
C THR A 232 11.69 -31.50 6.23
N ARG A 233 10.53 -31.26 5.61
CA ARG A 233 9.41 -32.20 5.58
C ARG A 233 8.83 -32.28 4.18
N THR A 234 8.58 -33.49 3.71
CA THR A 234 7.78 -33.74 2.50
C THR A 234 6.39 -34.14 2.92
N VAL A 235 5.38 -33.44 2.40
CA VAL A 235 3.96 -33.76 2.63
C VAL A 235 3.23 -33.77 1.29
N PRO A 236 2.20 -34.61 1.11
CA PRO A 236 1.36 -34.56 -0.09
C PRO A 236 0.75 -33.17 -0.27
N PHE A 237 0.85 -32.63 -1.48
CA PHE A 237 0.20 -31.38 -1.86
C PHE A 237 -1.15 -31.68 -2.51
N HIS A 238 -2.20 -31.04 -2.01
CA HIS A 238 -3.54 -31.11 -2.58
C HIS A 238 -3.96 -29.69 -2.97
N GLN A 239 -3.91 -29.37 -4.26
CA GLN A 239 -4.33 -28.07 -4.77
C GLN A 239 -5.78 -27.77 -4.39
N GLY A 240 -6.04 -26.56 -3.89
CA GLY A 240 -7.36 -26.15 -3.40
C GLY A 240 -7.62 -26.52 -1.93
N LEU A 241 -6.71 -27.22 -1.27
CA LEU A 241 -6.81 -27.48 0.16
C LEU A 241 -6.33 -26.26 0.97
N TYR A 242 -7.27 -25.59 1.64
CA TYR A 242 -6.95 -24.51 2.58
C TYR A 242 -6.95 -25.07 4.01
N THR A 243 -5.81 -25.02 4.69
CA THR A 243 -5.64 -25.61 6.04
C THR A 243 -5.77 -24.59 7.16
N ASN A 244 -5.51 -23.31 6.90
CA ASN A 244 -5.54 -22.25 7.90
C ASN A 244 -6.45 -21.08 7.48
N ILE A 245 -7.75 -21.37 7.34
CA ILE A 245 -8.73 -20.36 6.90
C ILE A 245 -8.85 -19.19 7.89
N VAL A 246 -8.67 -19.44 9.19
CA VAL A 246 -8.72 -18.40 10.23
C VAL A 246 -7.66 -17.34 9.97
N ARG A 247 -6.40 -17.75 9.74
CA ARG A 247 -5.31 -16.82 9.44
C ARG A 247 -5.56 -16.02 8.17
N ILE A 248 -6.05 -16.67 7.11
CA ILE A 248 -6.33 -15.99 5.83
C ILE A 248 -7.37 -14.88 6.04
N VAL A 249 -8.50 -15.21 6.67
CA VAL A 249 -9.57 -14.25 6.93
C VAL A 249 -9.11 -13.14 7.88
N GLU A 250 -8.41 -13.48 8.96
CA GLU A 250 -7.92 -12.50 9.94
C GLU A 250 -6.96 -11.49 9.32
N LEU A 251 -5.92 -11.97 8.64
CA LEU A 251 -4.87 -11.08 8.12
C LEU A 251 -5.32 -10.26 6.91
N ASN A 252 -6.15 -10.83 6.02
CA ASN A 252 -6.71 -10.05 4.91
C ASN A 252 -7.70 -8.99 5.42
N SER A 253 -8.57 -9.34 6.37
CA SER A 253 -9.50 -8.37 6.98
C SER A 253 -8.75 -7.25 7.70
N LEU A 254 -7.68 -7.58 8.44
CA LEU A 254 -6.87 -6.57 9.13
C LEU A 254 -6.14 -5.65 8.14
N TYR A 255 -5.62 -6.19 7.04
CA TYR A 255 -5.00 -5.40 5.99
C TYR A 255 -6.01 -4.45 5.35
N ILE A 256 -7.21 -4.93 5.00
CA ILE A 256 -8.30 -4.10 4.46
C ILE A 256 -8.70 -3.02 5.47
N ALA A 257 -8.83 -3.35 6.75
CA ALA A 257 -9.15 -2.39 7.80
C ALA A 257 -8.10 -1.27 7.91
N ASN A 258 -6.81 -1.61 7.77
CA ASN A 258 -5.74 -0.61 7.71
C ASN A 258 -5.86 0.27 6.45
N LEU A 259 -6.16 -0.28 5.28
CA LEU A 259 -6.40 0.52 4.08
C LEU A 259 -7.60 1.49 4.24
N LEU A 260 -8.67 1.06 4.91
CA LEU A 260 -9.83 1.91 5.22
C LEU A 260 -9.44 3.05 6.16
N ALA A 261 -8.66 2.76 7.20
CA ALA A 261 -8.10 3.79 8.09
C ALA A 261 -7.20 4.77 7.32
N LEU A 262 -6.37 4.29 6.40
CA LEU A 262 -5.48 5.15 5.59
C LEU A 262 -6.30 6.03 4.64
N ARG A 263 -7.32 5.47 4.00
CA ARG A 263 -8.24 6.24 3.17
C ARG A 263 -8.93 7.32 3.97
N ARG A 264 -9.34 7.04 5.21
CA ARG A 264 -9.92 8.04 6.12
C ARG A 264 -8.91 9.14 6.47
N TRP A 265 -7.67 8.78 6.77
CA TRP A 265 -6.57 9.73 6.98
C TRP A 265 -6.38 10.66 5.77
N TYR A 266 -6.42 10.11 4.55
CA TYR A 266 -6.31 10.90 3.34
C TYR A 266 -7.47 11.89 3.16
N ARG A 267 -8.71 11.45 3.43
CA ARG A 267 -9.91 12.28 3.29
C ARG A 267 -10.03 13.38 4.35
N ASP A 268 -9.59 13.13 5.58
CA ASP A 268 -9.72 14.08 6.69
C ASP A 268 -8.49 14.93 6.89
N ILE A 269 -7.33 14.28 7.02
CA ILE A 269 -6.13 14.93 7.52
C ILE A 269 -5.31 15.43 6.35
N ARG A 270 -4.97 14.56 5.39
CA ARG A 270 -4.20 15.02 4.22
C ARG A 270 -4.95 16.08 3.43
N ALA A 271 -6.27 15.99 3.32
CA ALA A 271 -7.07 16.99 2.60
C ALA A 271 -6.81 18.44 3.05
N LEU A 272 -6.46 18.68 4.32
CA LEU A 272 -6.15 20.02 4.85
C LEU A 272 -4.87 20.65 4.26
N PHE A 273 -4.01 19.82 3.66
CA PHE A 273 -2.74 20.23 3.06
C PHE A 273 -2.83 20.41 1.53
N PHE A 274 -4.00 20.16 0.95
CA PHE A 274 -4.25 20.33 -0.48
C PHE A 274 -5.23 21.47 -0.72
N ARG A 275 -4.81 22.51 -1.45
CA ARG A 275 -5.67 23.64 -1.78
C ARG A 275 -6.71 23.26 -2.83
N GLU A 276 -7.99 23.55 -2.56
CA GLU A 276 -9.07 23.29 -3.53
C GLU A 276 -8.87 24.02 -4.86
N GLY A 277 -9.34 23.39 -5.94
CA GLY A 277 -9.24 23.94 -7.30
C GLY A 277 -7.84 23.86 -7.93
N THR A 278 -6.82 23.38 -7.20
CA THR A 278 -5.46 23.26 -7.74
C THR A 278 -5.15 21.86 -8.28
N LEU A 279 -3.99 21.72 -8.91
CA LEU A 279 -3.53 20.43 -9.43
C LEU A 279 -3.14 19.48 -8.29
N GLU A 280 -2.65 20.03 -7.18
CA GLU A 280 -2.40 19.33 -5.93
C GLU A 280 -3.70 18.68 -5.41
N ALA A 281 -4.85 19.35 -5.46
CA ALA A 281 -6.13 18.70 -5.12
C ALA A 281 -6.48 17.53 -6.05
N LYS A 282 -6.03 17.55 -7.32
CA LYS A 282 -6.18 16.39 -8.21
C LYS A 282 -5.21 15.26 -7.84
N LEU A 283 -4.00 15.56 -7.35
CA LEU A 283 -3.07 14.56 -6.79
C LEU A 283 -3.70 13.83 -5.61
N LEU A 284 -4.33 14.54 -4.67
CA LEU A 284 -5.09 13.95 -3.57
C LEU A 284 -6.20 13.01 -4.05
N LYS A 285 -7.00 13.45 -5.03
CA LYS A 285 -8.04 12.60 -5.66
C LYS A 285 -7.43 11.34 -6.30
N GLY A 286 -6.26 11.47 -6.93
CA GLY A 286 -5.50 10.37 -7.47
C GLY A 286 -5.05 9.35 -6.41
N ALA A 287 -4.51 9.83 -5.29
CA ALA A 287 -4.13 8.99 -4.16
C ALA A 287 -5.35 8.24 -3.58
N LEU A 288 -6.49 8.92 -3.40
CA LEU A 288 -7.74 8.30 -2.97
C LEU A 288 -8.24 7.24 -3.98
N LYS A 289 -8.15 7.50 -5.28
CA LYS A 289 -8.49 6.53 -6.34
C LYS A 289 -7.59 5.29 -6.29
N VAL A 290 -6.30 5.45 -6.03
CA VAL A 290 -5.35 4.35 -5.82
C VAL A 290 -5.72 3.53 -4.59
N LEU A 291 -6.02 4.17 -3.46
CA LEU A 291 -6.46 3.50 -2.24
C LEU A 291 -7.78 2.74 -2.43
N ASP A 292 -8.75 3.34 -3.12
CA ASP A 292 -10.03 2.70 -3.44
C ASP A 292 -9.85 1.47 -4.34
N SER A 293 -8.95 1.55 -5.32
CA SER A 293 -8.56 0.40 -6.14
C SER A 293 -7.90 -0.69 -5.29
N ALA A 294 -7.00 -0.32 -4.38
CA ALA A 294 -6.32 -1.27 -3.51
C ALA A 294 -7.29 -2.02 -2.58
N ILE A 295 -8.19 -1.30 -1.92
CA ILE A 295 -9.25 -1.90 -1.08
C ILE A 295 -10.10 -2.86 -1.91
N SER A 296 -10.53 -2.44 -3.11
CA SER A 296 -11.39 -3.25 -3.98
C SER A 296 -10.70 -4.53 -4.45
N GLU A 297 -9.42 -4.47 -4.82
CA GLU A 297 -8.64 -5.65 -5.17
C GLU A 297 -8.49 -6.59 -3.96
N ARG A 298 -8.20 -6.09 -2.76
CA ARG A 298 -8.09 -6.93 -1.56
C ARG A 298 -9.40 -7.62 -1.17
N ILE A 299 -10.53 -6.91 -1.24
CA ILE A 299 -11.86 -7.50 -1.06
C ILE A 299 -12.09 -8.60 -2.10
N THR A 300 -11.76 -8.33 -3.37
CA THR A 300 -11.90 -9.33 -4.45
C THR A 300 -11.06 -10.57 -4.18
N ARG A 301 -9.78 -10.42 -3.81
CA ARG A 301 -8.89 -11.57 -3.53
C ARG A 301 -9.39 -12.42 -2.34
N LEU A 302 -9.89 -11.79 -1.28
CA LEU A 302 -10.47 -12.53 -0.15
C LEU A 302 -11.77 -13.24 -0.55
N GLY A 303 -12.59 -12.61 -1.39
CA GLY A 303 -13.82 -13.22 -1.93
C GLY A 303 -13.56 -14.40 -2.85
N ASP A 304 -12.48 -14.36 -3.65
CA ASP A 304 -12.03 -15.50 -4.44
C ASP A 304 -11.76 -16.72 -3.56
N VAL A 305 -11.13 -16.52 -2.39
CA VAL A 305 -10.90 -17.59 -1.42
C VAL A 305 -12.22 -18.08 -0.85
N ALA A 306 -13.15 -17.19 -0.47
CA ALA A 306 -14.46 -17.57 0.04
C ALA A 306 -15.23 -18.48 -0.93
N ARG A 307 -15.20 -18.17 -2.23
CA ARG A 307 -15.85 -18.96 -3.28
C ARG A 307 -15.24 -20.36 -3.47
N ARG A 308 -13.98 -20.56 -3.10
CA ARG A 308 -13.27 -21.86 -3.19
C ARG A 308 -13.51 -22.77 -1.98
N MET A 309 -14.15 -22.27 -0.92
CA MET A 309 -14.34 -23.04 0.31
C MET A 309 -15.16 -24.33 0.15
N PRO A 310 -16.25 -24.39 -0.65
CA PRO A 310 -16.97 -25.64 -0.87
C PRO A 310 -16.06 -26.76 -1.42
N GLN A 311 -15.29 -26.48 -2.47
CA GLN A 311 -14.32 -27.41 -3.03
C GLN A 311 -13.23 -27.81 -2.01
N SER A 312 -12.72 -26.83 -1.25
CA SER A 312 -11.74 -27.07 -0.18
C SER A 312 -12.27 -27.96 0.94
N VAL A 313 -13.59 -27.95 1.20
CA VAL A 313 -14.24 -28.84 2.17
C VAL A 313 -14.33 -30.27 1.65
N GLU A 314 -14.71 -30.47 0.38
CA GLU A 314 -14.74 -31.78 -0.25
C GLU A 314 -13.37 -32.46 -0.23
N LEU A 315 -12.32 -31.70 -0.62
CA LEU A 315 -10.94 -32.17 -0.56
C LEU A 315 -10.50 -32.47 0.87
N TYR A 316 -10.83 -31.62 1.84
CA TYR A 316 -10.45 -31.83 3.23
C TYR A 316 -11.06 -33.12 3.81
N ARG A 317 -12.34 -33.41 3.50
CA ARG A 317 -12.99 -34.68 3.88
C ARG A 317 -12.27 -35.88 3.27
N LYS A 318 -11.97 -35.82 1.98
CA LYS A 318 -11.27 -36.90 1.25
C LYS A 318 -9.88 -37.18 1.82
N VAL A 319 -9.10 -36.13 2.07
CA VAL A 319 -7.70 -36.25 2.53
C VAL A 319 -7.60 -36.69 3.99
N LYS A 320 -8.50 -36.22 4.85
CA LYS A 320 -8.46 -36.53 6.29
C LYS A 320 -9.29 -37.75 6.69
N GLY A 321 -10.04 -38.35 5.77
CA GLY A 321 -10.91 -39.49 6.06
C GLY A 321 -12.01 -39.16 7.08
N ILE A 322 -12.42 -37.89 7.18
CA ILE A 322 -13.36 -37.43 8.20
C ILE A 322 -14.78 -37.81 7.75
N PRO A 323 -15.54 -38.61 8.54
CA PRO A 323 -16.94 -38.92 8.26
C PRO A 323 -17.81 -37.65 8.19
N LYS A 324 -19.05 -37.74 7.69
CA LYS A 324 -20.02 -36.65 7.84
C LYS A 324 -20.22 -36.37 9.34
N GLY A 325 -19.65 -35.27 9.85
CA GLY A 325 -19.68 -34.88 11.27
C GLY A 325 -19.16 -33.44 11.49
N GLU A 326 -19.18 -32.98 12.74
CA GLU A 326 -18.81 -31.60 13.13
C GLU A 326 -17.28 -31.40 13.24
N ASP A 327 -16.58 -31.32 12.11
CA ASP A 327 -15.20 -30.79 12.08
C ASP A 327 -15.24 -29.25 12.06
N LEU A 328 -14.60 -28.62 13.05
CA LEU A 328 -14.62 -27.16 13.20
C LEU A 328 -13.98 -26.43 12.02
N THR A 329 -12.99 -27.02 11.34
CA THR A 329 -12.38 -26.44 10.15
C THR A 329 -13.36 -26.43 8.99
N ILE A 330 -14.09 -27.54 8.78
CA ILE A 330 -15.17 -27.61 7.79
C ILE A 330 -16.26 -26.57 8.09
N ILE A 331 -16.72 -26.50 9.35
CA ILE A 331 -17.73 -25.53 9.79
C ILE A 331 -17.25 -24.11 9.49
N ARG A 332 -16.02 -23.75 9.84
CA ARG A 332 -15.44 -22.43 9.58
C ARG A 332 -15.37 -22.12 8.07
N LYS A 333 -14.95 -23.07 7.24
CA LYS A 333 -14.89 -22.88 5.77
C LYS A 333 -16.27 -22.59 5.17
N LEU A 334 -17.27 -23.41 5.51
CA LEU A 334 -18.65 -23.22 5.03
C LEU A 334 -19.25 -21.92 5.56
N HIS A 335 -19.02 -21.62 6.84
CA HIS A 335 -19.51 -20.40 7.48
C HIS A 335 -18.91 -19.14 6.83
N PHE A 336 -17.62 -19.16 6.47
CA PHE A 336 -16.98 -18.07 5.74
C PHE A 336 -17.57 -17.89 4.34
N HIS A 337 -17.76 -18.99 3.60
CA HIS A 337 -18.41 -18.97 2.30
C HIS A 337 -19.80 -18.34 2.36
N GLN A 338 -20.65 -18.83 3.26
CA GLN A 338 -22.05 -18.41 3.40
C GLN A 338 -22.21 -16.96 3.86
N ASN A 339 -21.24 -16.43 4.61
CA ASN A 339 -21.29 -15.06 5.14
C ASN A 339 -20.43 -14.08 4.34
N TRP A 340 -19.88 -14.48 3.19
CA TRP A 340 -18.99 -13.62 2.41
C TRP A 340 -19.64 -12.29 2.03
N ASP A 341 -20.88 -12.31 1.54
CA ASP A 341 -21.56 -11.08 1.11
C ASP A 341 -21.80 -10.10 2.28
N ARG A 342 -22.04 -10.64 3.48
CA ARG A 342 -22.14 -9.83 4.71
C ARG A 342 -20.80 -9.21 5.08
N ILE A 343 -19.71 -9.97 4.99
CA ILE A 343 -18.34 -9.46 5.23
C ILE A 343 -17.97 -8.39 4.21
N LYS A 344 -18.28 -8.61 2.93
CA LYS A 344 -18.07 -7.62 1.87
C LYS A 344 -18.85 -6.34 2.16
N ALA A 345 -20.10 -6.44 2.59
CA ALA A 345 -20.93 -5.29 2.96
C ALA A 345 -20.32 -4.48 4.11
N VAL A 346 -19.72 -5.14 5.11
CA VAL A 346 -18.96 -4.44 6.18
C VAL A 346 -17.85 -3.60 5.56
N PHE A 347 -16.99 -4.17 4.72
CA PHE A 347 -15.89 -3.40 4.12
C PHE A 347 -16.37 -2.25 3.25
N ASP A 348 -17.44 -2.44 2.48
CA ASP A 348 -18.00 -1.40 1.62
C ASP A 348 -18.65 -0.27 2.42
N GLN A 349 -19.36 -0.58 3.51
CA GLN A 349 -19.91 0.42 4.43
C GLN A 349 -18.79 1.27 5.04
N TRP A 350 -17.73 0.62 5.53
CA TRP A 350 -16.60 1.30 6.19
C TRP A 350 -15.77 2.19 5.25
N ARG A 351 -16.04 2.20 3.94
CA ARG A 351 -15.47 3.22 3.05
C ARG A 351 -15.97 4.62 3.39
N GLU A 352 -17.20 4.76 3.89
CA GLU A 352 -17.79 6.07 4.20
C GLU A 352 -17.80 6.40 5.69
N GLU A 353 -17.67 5.39 6.55
CA GLU A 353 -17.59 5.57 8.00
C GLU A 353 -16.38 6.42 8.44
N GLN A 354 -16.55 7.09 9.59
CA GLN A 354 -15.55 8.03 10.12
C GLN A 354 -14.90 7.58 11.42
N GLY A 355 -15.33 6.45 11.99
CA GLY A 355 -14.96 6.04 13.35
C GLY A 355 -15.58 6.96 14.41
N ASP A 356 -14.90 7.12 15.55
CA ASP A 356 -15.37 8.00 16.63
C ASP A 356 -15.33 9.47 16.21
N LYS A 357 -16.52 10.05 16.01
CA LYS A 357 -16.69 11.44 15.57
C LYS A 357 -16.04 12.45 16.52
N GLY A 358 -16.15 12.23 17.84
CA GLY A 358 -15.60 13.13 18.85
C GLY A 358 -14.07 13.13 18.85
N MET A 359 -13.44 11.96 18.76
CA MET A 359 -11.99 11.83 18.63
C MET A 359 -11.49 12.45 17.32
N ARG A 360 -12.18 12.16 16.20
CA ARG A 360 -11.89 12.75 14.89
C ARG A 360 -11.91 14.28 14.93
N GLU A 361 -12.98 14.88 15.43
CA GLU A 361 -13.13 16.33 15.50
C GLU A 361 -12.09 16.99 16.39
N ARG A 362 -11.75 16.38 17.53
CA ARG A 362 -10.66 16.88 18.39
C ARG A 362 -9.32 16.81 17.69
N PHE A 363 -9.03 15.71 17.00
CA PHE A 363 -7.77 15.56 16.28
C PHE A 363 -7.67 16.53 15.09
N LEU A 364 -8.76 16.73 14.33
CA LEU A 364 -8.82 17.72 13.25
C LEU A 364 -8.50 19.13 13.74
N LYS A 365 -9.09 19.56 14.86
CA LYS A 365 -8.80 20.87 15.46
C LYS A 365 -7.33 21.03 15.84
N ILE A 366 -6.69 19.96 16.31
CA ILE A 366 -5.25 19.96 16.59
C ILE A 366 -4.46 20.19 15.29
N ILE A 367 -4.78 19.45 14.22
CA ILE A 367 -4.09 19.62 12.93
C ILE A 367 -4.29 21.02 12.36
N GLU A 368 -5.52 21.54 12.38
CA GLU A 368 -5.83 22.91 11.91
C GLU A 368 -5.04 23.95 12.71
N HIS A 369 -4.94 23.80 14.03
CA HIS A 369 -4.13 24.68 14.87
C HIS A 369 -2.63 24.59 14.54
N GLN A 370 -2.10 23.38 14.31
CA GLN A 370 -0.70 23.20 13.90
C GLN A 370 -0.43 23.82 12.51
N ILE A 371 -1.39 23.73 11.58
CA ILE A 371 -1.29 24.38 10.27
C ILE A 371 -1.25 25.91 10.42
N GLN A 372 -2.10 26.48 11.28
CA GLN A 372 -2.12 27.92 11.53
C GLN A 372 -0.81 28.44 12.14
N THR A 373 -0.13 27.62 12.95
CA THR A 373 1.10 28.02 13.65
C THR A 373 2.37 27.72 12.84
N ARG A 374 2.41 26.65 12.05
CA ARG A 374 3.62 26.17 11.34
C ARG A 374 3.53 26.27 9.82
N GLY A 375 2.37 26.59 9.26
CA GLY A 375 2.10 26.55 7.83
C GLY A 375 1.61 25.19 7.32
N GLN A 376 1.42 25.08 6.00
CA GLN A 376 0.84 23.90 5.33
C GLN A 376 1.89 22.85 4.89
N ASP A 377 3.03 22.76 5.57
CA ASP A 377 3.97 21.65 5.34
C ASP A 377 3.48 20.39 6.07
N TYR A 378 2.99 19.40 5.32
CA TYR A 378 2.44 18.15 5.87
C TYR A 378 3.43 17.44 6.79
N LEU A 379 4.68 17.23 6.34
CA LEU A 379 5.67 16.50 7.11
C LEU A 379 6.06 17.26 8.38
N GLY A 380 6.26 18.58 8.27
CA GLY A 380 6.56 19.45 9.40
C GLY A 380 5.45 19.49 10.45
N VAL A 381 4.19 19.54 10.03
CA VAL A 381 3.03 19.53 10.94
C VAL A 381 2.89 18.19 11.64
N ILE A 382 2.87 17.07 10.92
CA ILE A 382 2.65 15.75 11.51
C ILE A 382 3.80 15.36 12.45
N LYS A 383 5.05 15.58 12.04
CA LYS A 383 6.22 15.32 12.91
C LYS A 383 6.29 16.27 14.11
N GLY A 384 5.64 17.43 14.01
CA GLY A 384 5.58 18.43 15.08
C GLY A 384 4.58 18.12 16.18
N LEU A 385 3.74 17.09 16.01
CA LEU A 385 2.75 16.69 17.01
C LEU A 385 3.41 16.14 18.28
N GLY A 386 2.92 16.60 19.43
CA GLY A 386 3.28 16.04 20.72
C GLY A 386 2.82 14.60 20.88
N HIS A 387 3.34 13.93 21.92
CA HIS A 387 3.00 12.52 22.20
C HIS A 387 1.49 12.31 22.43
N GLN A 388 0.84 13.20 23.20
CA GLN A 388 -0.60 13.10 23.48
C GLN A 388 -1.46 13.35 22.23
N GLU A 389 -1.05 14.31 21.38
CA GLU A 389 -1.73 14.63 20.12
C GLU A 389 -1.64 13.44 19.15
N SER A 390 -0.44 12.89 18.97
CA SER A 390 -0.20 11.70 18.15
C SER A 390 -0.99 10.49 18.66
N ALA A 391 -1.05 10.30 19.99
CA ALA A 391 -1.80 9.21 20.61
C ALA A 391 -3.32 9.34 20.37
N LEU A 392 -3.87 10.56 20.34
CA LEU A 392 -5.28 10.78 20.02
C LEU A 392 -5.61 10.33 18.59
N GLY A 393 -4.82 10.78 17.60
CA GLY A 393 -5.01 10.37 16.21
C GLY A 393 -4.82 8.86 16.01
N THR A 394 -3.84 8.28 16.71
CA THR A 394 -3.56 6.83 16.67
C THR A 394 -4.76 6.06 17.22
N THR A 395 -5.31 6.50 18.35
CA THR A 395 -6.47 5.86 18.99
C THR A 395 -7.71 5.95 18.10
N TRP A 396 -7.94 7.09 17.46
CA TRP A 396 -9.04 7.27 16.52
C TRP A 396 -8.95 6.27 15.34
N LEU A 397 -7.79 6.19 14.69
CA LEU A 397 -7.57 5.27 13.57
C LEU A 397 -7.60 3.80 14.00
N GLN A 398 -7.05 3.47 15.18
CA GLN A 398 -7.14 2.13 15.75
C GLN A 398 -8.59 1.74 16.02
N GLY A 399 -9.42 2.69 16.47
CA GLY A 399 -10.86 2.49 16.64
C GLY A 399 -11.58 2.10 15.35
N ILE A 400 -11.17 2.65 14.20
CA ILE A 400 -11.67 2.23 12.88
C ILE A 400 -11.26 0.79 12.60
N VAL A 401 -9.98 0.45 12.76
CA VAL A 401 -9.45 -0.90 12.52
C VAL A 401 -10.17 -1.93 13.40
N ASP A 402 -10.31 -1.64 14.70
CA ASP A 402 -10.95 -2.51 15.68
C ASP A 402 -12.45 -2.70 15.38
N SER A 403 -13.14 -1.65 14.94
CA SER A 403 -14.57 -1.71 14.61
C SER A 403 -14.83 -2.55 13.37
N VAL A 404 -14.04 -2.35 12.29
CA VAL A 404 -14.09 -3.18 11.08
C VAL A 404 -13.87 -4.66 11.44
N MET A 405 -12.80 -4.95 12.18
CA MET A 405 -12.49 -6.32 12.60
C MET A 405 -13.61 -6.90 13.48
N GLY A 406 -14.15 -6.11 14.41
CA GLY A 406 -15.26 -6.50 15.28
C GLY A 406 -16.51 -6.90 14.48
N GLU A 407 -16.87 -6.13 13.45
CA GLU A 407 -18.02 -6.40 12.59
C GLU A 407 -17.81 -7.61 11.66
N VAL A 408 -16.61 -7.77 11.11
CA VAL A 408 -16.24 -9.00 10.37
C VAL A 408 -16.37 -10.22 11.28
N TRP A 409 -15.91 -10.16 12.52
CA TRP A 409 -16.04 -11.28 13.46
C TRP A 409 -17.47 -11.53 13.93
N LYS A 410 -18.33 -10.49 14.00
CA LYS A 410 -19.78 -10.67 14.21
C LYS A 410 -20.43 -11.44 13.06
N CYS A 411 -19.91 -11.31 11.84
CA CYS A 411 -20.34 -12.12 10.69
C CYS A 411 -19.83 -13.57 10.74
N LEU A 412 -18.89 -13.89 11.65
CA LEU A 412 -18.21 -15.19 11.75
C LEU A 412 -18.16 -15.76 13.19
N PRO A 413 -19.28 -15.90 13.91
CA PRO A 413 -19.29 -16.39 15.30
C PRO A 413 -18.62 -17.76 15.49
N ARG A 414 -18.62 -18.61 14.45
CA ARG A 414 -18.00 -19.96 14.48
C ARG A 414 -16.47 -19.94 14.35
N PHE A 415 -15.84 -18.79 14.11
CA PHE A 415 -14.38 -18.69 14.06
C PHE A 415 -13.74 -18.68 15.46
N GLY A 416 -14.51 -18.40 16.51
CA GLY A 416 -14.03 -18.26 17.89
C GLY A 416 -13.24 -16.96 18.08
N ARG A 417 -13.56 -16.17 19.09
CA ARG A 417 -12.76 -14.99 19.43
C ARG A 417 -11.37 -15.47 19.87
N ARG A 418 -10.32 -15.05 19.18
CA ARG A 418 -8.98 -15.05 19.80
C ARG A 418 -9.05 -14.08 20.97
N ARG A 419 -8.76 -14.56 22.19
CA ARG A 419 -8.47 -13.69 23.32
C ARG A 419 -7.28 -12.82 22.89
N LYS A 420 -7.41 -11.52 23.14
CA LYS A 420 -6.42 -10.47 22.81
C LYS A 420 -5.02 -10.87 23.24
#